data_AF-A0A7J4PVA8-F1
#
_entry.id   AF-A0A7J4PVA8-F1
#
_cell.length_a   1.000
_cell.length_b   1.000
_cell.length_c   1.000
_cell.angle_alpha   90.00
_cell.angle_beta   90.00
_cell.angle_gamma   90.00
#
_symmetry.space_group_name_H-M   'P 1'
#
loop_
_entity.id
_entity.type
_entity.pdbx_description
1 polymer ?
#
loop_
_entity_poly.entity_id
_entity_poly.type
_entity_poly.pdbx_seq_one_letter_code
_entity_poly.pdbx_strand_id
1 'polypeptide(L)'
;MRASKVADKIGVVVHGPEVIDSGCTEMALDRLADLGSVTVVLGGTMGRVAVIDAALEDRIDITRRQMPSRSVRRLEPTVDIVILLNLAKTRETGLAFGQTVAARAKPNKPLMLADFGGGFASVLAGEAGHFAGKIAQVLGLELVAAPKFQPRTKSSEGIVRRKILGAVPGETVSVNGIVVARVLEETVEIAAIGGKITEIDGAEVKAHGLEKLSFIDLETAILRTGDIRRTENVPRSICSRGIDAALIDHAAEETFENAKGAMVVITVGDDTTAIAGDILTRLGTPLVGIVDGDLDYLCHRTATPDGSIIIEVRPGCDDVVGRRVREEIFKGNDRISMDGLVIEDLVNRVKKIAGDDFRSEQRF
;
A
#
# COMPACT_ATOMS: atom_id res chain seq x y z
N MET A 1 -7.01 50.14 5.18
CA MET A 1 -7.21 49.31 3.97
C MET A 1 -6.73 47.91 4.31
N ARG A 2 -7.65 46.97 4.64
CA ARG A 2 -7.27 45.60 5.00
C ARG A 2 -6.84 44.91 3.70
N ALA A 3 -5.56 44.54 3.60
CA ALA A 3 -5.12 43.58 2.59
C ALA A 3 -5.96 42.32 2.81
N SER A 4 -6.76 41.96 1.80
CA SER A 4 -7.45 40.68 1.72
C SER A 4 -6.39 39.58 1.91
N LYS A 5 -6.35 38.98 3.09
CA LYS A 5 -5.47 37.85 3.37
C LYS A 5 -5.96 36.73 2.45
N VAL A 6 -5.17 36.38 1.43
CA VAL A 6 -5.43 35.20 0.62
C VAL A 6 -5.56 34.03 1.60
N ALA A 7 -6.66 33.27 1.51
CA ALA A 7 -6.85 32.12 2.37
C ALA A 7 -5.64 31.19 2.25
N ASP A 8 -5.12 30.70 3.39
CA ASP A 8 -3.94 29.84 3.40
C ASP A 8 -4.24 28.58 2.55
N LYS A 9 -3.35 28.22 1.62
CA LYS A 9 -3.52 27.02 0.80
C LYS A 9 -2.91 25.83 1.52
N ILE A 10 -3.75 24.86 1.88
CA ILE A 10 -3.36 23.69 2.66
C ILE A 10 -3.37 22.47 1.74
N GLY A 11 -2.21 21.82 1.61
CA GLY A 11 -2.11 20.52 0.98
C GLY A 11 -2.20 19.42 2.03
N VAL A 12 -2.99 18.38 1.78
CA VAL A 12 -3.12 17.24 2.67
C VAL A 12 -2.74 15.96 1.94
N VAL A 13 -1.79 15.21 2.50
CA VAL A 13 -1.44 13.86 2.05
C VAL A 13 -1.96 12.88 3.08
N VAL A 14 -2.98 12.10 2.71
CA VAL A 14 -3.54 11.05 3.56
C VAL A 14 -2.72 9.78 3.39
N HIS A 15 -2.27 9.17 4.49
CA HIS A 15 -1.47 7.94 4.46
C HIS A 15 -2.10 6.83 5.30
N GLY A 16 -2.20 5.66 4.67
CA GLY A 16 -2.72 4.45 5.29
C GLY A 16 -4.25 4.39 5.31
N PRO A 17 -4.83 3.19 5.28
CA PRO A 17 -6.28 3.00 5.39
C PRO A 17 -6.82 3.38 6.78
N GLU A 18 -6.03 3.21 7.84
CA GLU A 18 -6.54 3.33 9.21
C GLU A 18 -7.01 4.75 9.57
N VAL A 19 -6.33 5.79 9.06
CA VAL A 19 -6.74 7.19 9.29
C VAL A 19 -8.04 7.53 8.54
N ILE A 20 -8.38 6.77 7.50
CA ILE A 20 -9.62 6.93 6.75
C ILE A 20 -10.74 6.14 7.44
N ASP A 21 -10.50 4.86 7.71
CA ASP A 21 -11.49 3.96 8.32
C ASP A 21 -11.94 4.41 9.71
N SER A 22 -11.07 5.10 10.47
CA SER A 22 -11.40 5.69 11.77
C SER A 22 -12.28 6.94 11.70
N GLY A 23 -12.55 7.49 10.51
CA GLY A 23 -13.23 8.77 10.33
C GLY A 23 -12.37 10.00 10.63
N CYS A 24 -11.12 9.81 11.09
CA CYS A 24 -10.21 10.92 11.40
C CYS A 24 -9.90 11.78 10.18
N THR A 25 -9.82 11.19 8.98
CA THR A 25 -9.57 11.94 7.74
C THR A 25 -10.68 12.93 7.47
N GLU A 26 -11.94 12.49 7.45
CA GLU A 26 -13.10 13.37 7.20
C GLU A 26 -13.16 14.51 8.22
N MET A 27 -13.07 14.18 9.51
CA MET A 27 -13.02 15.17 10.59
C MET A 27 -11.88 16.18 10.39
N ALA A 28 -10.68 15.72 10.05
CA ALA A 28 -9.53 16.60 9.84
C ALA A 28 -9.74 17.53 8.66
N LEU A 29 -10.27 17.02 7.54
CA LEU A 29 -10.52 17.82 6.35
C LEU A 29 -11.58 18.91 6.58
N ASP A 30 -12.67 18.59 7.28
CA ASP A 30 -13.71 19.57 7.63
C ASP A 30 -13.13 20.70 8.47
N ARG A 31 -12.37 20.35 9.51
CA ARG A 31 -11.77 21.33 10.41
C ARG A 31 -10.66 22.16 9.75
N LEU A 32 -9.91 21.60 8.81
CA LEU A 32 -8.89 22.34 8.06
C LEU A 32 -9.51 23.29 7.02
N ALA A 33 -10.70 22.98 6.50
CA ALA A 33 -11.42 23.85 5.58
C ALA A 33 -11.81 25.19 6.21
N ASP A 34 -12.01 25.23 7.53
CA ASP A 34 -12.25 26.47 8.28
C ASP A 34 -11.03 27.41 8.30
N LEU A 35 -9.82 26.87 8.07
CA LEU A 35 -8.57 27.63 8.08
C LEU A 35 -8.16 28.13 6.69
N GLY A 36 -8.58 27.45 5.62
CA GLY A 36 -8.15 27.80 4.26
C GLY A 36 -8.59 26.79 3.20
N SER A 37 -8.13 26.99 1.96
CA SER A 37 -8.47 26.09 0.86
C SER A 37 -7.67 24.80 0.96
N VAL A 38 -8.34 23.65 0.99
CA VAL A 38 -7.72 22.34 1.18
C VAL A 38 -7.66 21.57 -0.15
N THR A 39 -6.46 21.09 -0.52
CA THR A 39 -6.27 20.14 -1.63
C THR A 39 -5.76 18.82 -1.06
N VAL A 40 -6.45 17.72 -1.34
CA VAL A 40 -6.16 16.42 -0.72
C VAL A 40 -5.74 15.39 -1.75
N VAL A 41 -4.69 14.64 -1.44
CA VAL A 41 -4.21 13.52 -2.24
C VAL A 41 -3.92 12.33 -1.34
N LEU A 42 -3.93 11.14 -1.92
CA LEU A 42 -3.59 9.91 -1.21
C LEU A 42 -2.11 9.52 -1.37
N GLY A 43 -1.55 8.87 -0.35
CA GLY A 43 -0.28 8.15 -0.39
C GLY A 43 -0.45 6.67 -0.04
N GLY A 44 -0.31 5.78 -1.03
CA GLY A 44 -0.36 4.32 -0.88
C GLY A 44 -1.60 3.65 -1.49
N THR A 45 -1.49 2.36 -1.84
CA THR A 45 -2.57 1.60 -2.52
C THR A 45 -3.73 1.28 -1.59
N MET A 46 -3.47 0.73 -0.40
CA MET A 46 -4.55 0.32 0.52
C MET A 46 -5.37 1.49 1.05
N GLY A 47 -4.81 2.69 1.10
CA GLY A 47 -5.59 3.89 1.39
C GLY A 47 -6.68 4.12 0.35
N ARG A 48 -6.50 3.71 -0.91
CA ARG A 48 -7.47 3.92 -1.99
C ARG A 48 -8.70 3.04 -1.80
N VAL A 49 -8.47 1.84 -1.33
CA VAL A 49 -9.50 0.90 -0.88
C VAL A 49 -10.35 1.56 0.21
N ALA A 50 -9.72 2.13 1.24
CA ALA A 50 -10.43 2.81 2.32
C ALA A 50 -11.15 4.09 1.88
N VAL A 51 -10.57 4.88 0.96
CA VAL A 51 -11.26 6.05 0.37
C VAL A 51 -12.56 5.61 -0.33
N ILE A 52 -12.49 4.51 -1.09
CA ILE A 52 -13.67 4.00 -1.80
C ILE A 52 -14.72 3.50 -0.82
N ASP A 53 -14.33 2.72 0.19
CA ASP A 53 -15.25 2.21 1.21
C ASP A 53 -15.95 3.35 1.96
N ALA A 54 -15.23 4.44 2.25
CA ALA A 54 -15.74 5.63 2.93
C ALA A 54 -16.46 6.63 2.00
N ALA A 55 -16.55 6.36 0.69
CA ALA A 55 -17.12 7.28 -0.32
C ALA A 55 -16.47 8.69 -0.33
N LEU A 56 -15.14 8.75 -0.19
CA LEU A 56 -14.38 10.00 -0.11
C LEU A 56 -13.65 10.37 -1.41
N GLU A 57 -13.94 9.71 -2.54
CA GLU A 57 -13.28 9.96 -3.84
C GLU A 57 -13.48 11.40 -4.34
N ASP A 58 -14.59 12.02 -3.97
CA ASP A 58 -14.95 13.38 -4.35
C ASP A 58 -14.09 14.42 -3.60
N ARG A 59 -13.51 14.01 -2.48
CA ARG A 59 -12.72 14.85 -1.56
C ARG A 59 -11.22 14.57 -1.66
N ILE A 60 -10.84 13.36 -2.04
CA ILE A 60 -9.45 12.89 -2.04
C ILE A 60 -9.05 12.43 -3.43
N ASP A 61 -8.05 13.09 -4.04
CA ASP A 61 -7.51 12.65 -5.32
C ASP A 61 -6.76 11.32 -5.19
N ILE A 62 -7.44 10.26 -5.65
CA ILE A 62 -6.94 8.88 -5.75
C ILE A 62 -6.58 8.48 -7.19
N THR A 63 -6.49 9.42 -8.12
CA THR A 63 -6.27 9.11 -9.55
C THR A 63 -4.87 8.56 -9.85
N ARG A 64 -3.91 8.74 -8.93
CA ARG A 64 -2.51 8.32 -9.09
C ARG A 64 -2.06 7.51 -7.88
N ARG A 65 -1.53 6.32 -8.12
CA ARG A 65 -0.73 5.60 -7.13
C ARG A 65 0.58 6.35 -6.88
N GLN A 66 0.76 6.87 -5.68
CA GLN A 66 1.98 7.56 -5.28
C GLN A 66 2.39 7.21 -3.85
N MET A 67 3.70 7.17 -3.62
CA MET A 67 4.26 7.12 -2.27
C MET A 67 4.04 8.49 -1.58
N PRO A 68 3.88 8.54 -0.25
CA PRO A 68 3.65 9.80 0.47
C PRO A 68 4.65 10.90 0.15
N SER A 69 5.95 10.57 0.03
CA SER A 69 6.99 11.55 -0.32
C SER A 69 6.86 12.11 -1.75
N ARG A 70 6.34 11.32 -2.70
CA ARG A 70 6.01 11.80 -4.05
C ARG A 70 4.76 12.67 -4.02
N SER A 71 3.76 12.31 -3.22
CA SER A 71 2.54 13.09 -3.02
C SER A 71 2.84 14.47 -2.41
N VAL A 72 3.75 14.55 -1.44
CA VAL A 72 4.25 15.83 -0.90
C VAL A 72 4.84 16.71 -2.00
N ARG A 73 5.81 16.19 -2.77
CA ARG A 73 6.44 16.95 -3.86
C ARG A 73 5.45 17.41 -4.94
N ARG A 74 4.39 16.63 -5.17
CA ARG A 74 3.34 16.99 -6.13
C ARG A 74 2.48 18.15 -5.64
N LEU A 75 2.11 18.14 -4.36
CA LEU A 75 1.26 19.18 -3.77
C LEU A 75 2.02 20.46 -3.46
N GLU A 76 3.27 20.36 -3.03
CA GLU A 76 4.06 21.47 -2.53
C GLU A 76 4.05 22.74 -3.42
N PRO A 77 4.16 22.66 -4.77
CA PRO A 77 4.15 23.85 -5.61
C PRO A 77 2.85 24.66 -5.53
N THR A 78 1.71 24.03 -5.22
CA THR A 78 0.38 24.64 -5.30
C THR A 78 -0.15 25.15 -3.96
N VAL A 79 0.52 24.82 -2.85
CA VAL A 79 0.06 25.10 -1.47
C VAL A 79 1.12 25.83 -0.65
N ASP A 80 0.72 26.39 0.49
CA ASP A 80 1.63 27.11 1.41
C ASP A 80 2.22 26.17 2.47
N ILE A 81 1.47 25.12 2.85
CA ILE A 81 1.90 24.06 3.77
C ILE A 81 1.39 22.70 3.27
N VAL A 82 2.15 21.64 3.54
CA VAL A 82 1.69 20.26 3.38
C VAL A 82 1.53 19.59 4.75
N ILE A 83 0.38 18.95 4.98
CA ILE A 83 0.07 18.16 6.17
C ILE A 83 0.02 16.69 5.77
N LEU A 84 0.82 15.86 6.42
CA LEU A 84 0.72 14.40 6.37
C LEU A 84 -0.28 13.96 7.43
N LEU A 85 -1.42 13.39 7.02
CA LEU A 85 -2.35 12.74 7.93
C LEU A 85 -1.99 11.25 8.04
N ASN A 86 -1.82 10.78 9.28
CA ASN A 86 -1.44 9.40 9.55
C ASN A 86 -2.15 8.87 10.81
N LEU A 87 -2.24 7.55 10.93
CA LEU A 87 -2.66 6.85 12.15
C LEU A 87 -1.68 5.72 12.42
N ALA A 88 -0.61 6.03 13.15
CA ALA A 88 0.42 5.06 13.49
C ALA A 88 -0.01 4.12 14.63
N LYS A 89 0.71 3.00 14.78
CA LYS A 89 0.53 2.07 15.91
C LYS A 89 0.92 2.72 17.24
N THR A 90 1.97 3.54 17.19
CA THR A 90 2.57 4.22 18.35
C THR A 90 3.10 5.59 17.94
N ARG A 91 3.34 6.45 18.93
CA ARG A 91 3.98 7.76 18.71
C ARG A 91 5.34 7.64 18.02
N GLU A 92 6.15 6.63 18.38
CA GLU A 92 7.46 6.39 17.78
C GLU A 92 7.37 6.01 16.29
N THR A 93 6.43 5.12 15.93
CA THR A 93 6.22 4.71 14.53
C THR A 93 5.64 5.84 13.67
N GLY A 94 4.83 6.74 14.25
CA GLY A 94 4.37 7.96 13.58
C GLY A 94 5.51 8.92 13.26
N LEU A 95 6.37 9.22 14.25
CA LEU A 95 7.54 10.08 14.07
C LEU A 95 8.53 9.50 13.05
N ALA A 96 8.76 8.19 13.12
CA ALA A 96 9.56 7.43 12.15
C ALA A 96 9.11 7.65 10.70
N PHE A 97 7.81 7.50 10.49
CA PHE A 97 7.18 7.64 9.19
C PHE A 97 7.34 9.07 8.69
N GLY A 98 6.98 10.07 9.50
CA GLY A 98 7.13 11.49 9.15
C GLY A 98 8.56 11.86 8.75
N GLN A 99 9.54 11.44 9.57
CA GLN A 99 10.97 11.63 9.29
C GLN A 99 11.40 11.02 7.94
N THR A 100 10.96 9.79 7.66
CA THR A 100 11.26 9.09 6.40
C THR A 100 10.66 9.82 5.20
N VAL A 101 9.42 10.30 5.34
CA VAL A 101 8.75 11.06 4.28
C VAL A 101 9.47 12.39 4.04
N ALA A 102 9.80 13.14 5.10
CA ALA A 102 10.51 14.41 4.99
C ALA A 102 11.90 14.26 4.33
N ALA A 103 12.70 13.26 4.77
CA ALA A 103 14.02 12.99 4.22
C ALA A 103 13.98 12.63 2.72
N ARG A 104 12.94 11.89 2.30
CA ARG A 104 12.74 11.51 0.90
C ARG A 104 12.11 12.61 0.05
N ALA A 105 11.20 13.41 0.63
CA ALA A 105 10.51 14.48 -0.06
C ALA A 105 11.41 15.70 -0.28
N LYS A 106 12.27 16.02 0.70
CA LYS A 106 13.12 17.22 0.75
C LYS A 106 12.31 18.49 0.43
N PRO A 107 11.26 18.77 1.22
CA PRO A 107 10.38 19.90 0.94
C PRO A 107 11.11 21.22 1.18
N ASN A 108 10.82 22.21 0.34
CA ASN A 108 11.25 23.61 0.46
C ASN A 108 10.23 24.46 1.22
N LYS A 109 8.96 24.04 1.26
CA LYS A 109 7.88 24.63 2.06
C LYS A 109 7.64 23.84 3.35
N PRO A 110 6.92 24.43 4.34
CA PRO A 110 6.60 23.73 5.56
C PRO A 110 5.88 22.39 5.33
N LEU A 111 6.37 21.36 6.02
CA LEU A 111 5.79 20.02 6.06
C LEU A 111 5.48 19.67 7.51
N MET A 112 4.23 19.32 7.80
CA MET A 112 3.76 18.96 9.12
C MET A 112 3.21 17.53 9.11
N LEU A 113 3.50 16.75 10.14
CA LEU A 113 2.81 15.49 10.43
C LEU A 113 1.70 15.77 11.42
N ALA A 114 0.51 15.21 11.17
CA ALA A 114 -0.57 15.09 12.13
C ALA A 114 -0.90 13.60 12.25
N ASP A 115 -0.46 13.00 13.36
CA ASP A 115 -0.61 11.58 13.63
C ASP A 115 -1.68 11.36 14.70
N PHE A 116 -2.83 10.84 14.27
CA PHE A 116 -3.95 10.55 15.16
C PHE A 116 -3.71 9.31 16.02
N GLY A 117 -2.86 8.38 15.59
CA GLY A 117 -2.55 7.17 16.36
C GLY A 117 -1.65 7.47 17.55
N GLY A 118 -0.68 8.38 17.39
CA GLY A 118 0.17 8.88 18.46
C GLY A 118 -0.38 10.12 19.18
N GLY A 119 -1.50 10.68 18.72
CA GLY A 119 -2.14 11.86 19.30
C GLY A 119 -1.30 13.13 19.26
N PHE A 120 -0.50 13.33 18.20
CA PHE A 120 0.42 14.47 18.12
C PHE A 120 0.47 15.07 16.72
N ALA A 121 0.96 16.30 16.65
CA ALA A 121 1.39 16.93 15.42
C ALA A 121 2.82 17.46 15.54
N SER A 122 3.57 17.49 14.44
CA SER A 122 4.98 17.90 14.46
C SER A 122 5.40 18.54 13.15
N VAL A 123 6.12 19.65 13.23
CA VAL A 123 6.71 20.30 12.04
C VAL A 123 7.98 19.55 11.66
N LEU A 124 7.93 18.84 10.53
CA LEU A 124 9.00 17.98 10.04
C LEU A 124 10.05 18.74 9.23
N ALA A 125 9.65 19.82 8.56
CA ALA A 125 10.54 20.66 7.77
C ALA A 125 9.93 22.06 7.57
N GLY A 126 10.79 23.05 7.34
CA GLY A 126 10.42 24.45 7.17
C GLY A 126 9.92 25.12 8.46
N GLU A 127 9.62 26.42 8.36
CA GLU A 127 9.05 27.19 9.47
C GLU A 127 7.56 27.40 9.24
N ALA A 128 6.72 26.71 10.03
CA ALA A 128 5.27 26.90 10.01
C ALA A 128 4.78 27.98 11.01
N GLY A 129 5.68 28.56 11.82
CA GLY A 129 5.40 29.63 12.78
C GLY A 129 4.15 29.38 13.65
N HIS A 130 3.35 30.42 13.89
CA HIS A 130 2.07 30.33 14.62
C HIS A 130 1.00 29.48 13.92
N PHE A 131 1.19 29.14 12.64
CA PHE A 131 0.20 28.38 11.87
C PHE A 131 0.16 26.91 12.29
N ALA A 132 1.30 26.30 12.61
CA ALA A 132 1.37 24.93 13.14
C ALA A 132 0.58 24.78 14.46
N GLY A 133 0.67 25.77 15.35
CA GLY A 133 -0.09 25.76 16.60
C GLY A 133 -1.60 25.77 16.38
N LYS A 134 -2.08 26.58 15.41
CA LYS A 134 -3.50 26.61 15.04
C LYS A 134 -3.97 25.29 14.43
N ILE A 135 -3.19 24.71 13.52
CA ILE A 135 -3.50 23.41 12.91
C ILE A 135 -3.59 22.34 13.99
N ALA A 136 -2.59 22.25 14.88
CA ALA A 136 -2.59 21.27 15.97
C ALA A 136 -3.81 21.44 16.88
N GLN A 137 -4.14 22.68 17.27
CA GLN A 137 -5.31 22.99 18.10
C GLN A 137 -6.62 22.56 17.43
N VAL A 138 -6.81 22.90 16.16
CA VAL A 138 -8.00 22.59 15.39
C VAL A 138 -8.15 21.08 15.19
N LEU A 139 -7.06 20.36 14.96
CA LEU A 139 -7.06 18.90 14.87
C LEU A 139 -7.14 18.21 16.24
N GLY A 140 -7.02 18.93 17.36
CA GLY A 140 -7.02 18.38 18.71
C GLY A 140 -5.78 17.56 19.04
N LEU A 141 -4.63 17.93 18.49
CA LEU A 141 -3.36 17.20 18.62
C LEU A 141 -2.35 17.98 19.45
N GLU A 142 -1.52 17.25 20.21
CA GLU A 142 -0.38 17.83 20.93
C GLU A 142 0.72 18.25 19.94
N LEU A 143 1.11 19.52 19.92
CA LEU A 143 2.24 19.96 19.11
C LEU A 143 3.57 19.56 19.78
N VAL A 144 4.30 18.64 19.16
CA VAL A 144 5.59 18.14 19.66
C VAL A 144 6.73 18.53 18.73
N ALA A 145 7.91 18.78 19.30
CA ALA A 145 9.11 19.02 18.52
C ALA A 145 9.49 17.75 17.73
N ALA A 146 9.85 17.93 16.46
CA ALA A 146 10.34 16.81 15.66
C ALA A 146 11.66 16.31 16.28
N PRO A 147 11.79 15.00 16.59
CA PRO A 147 13.06 14.46 17.04
C PRO A 147 14.10 14.60 15.94
N LYS A 148 15.38 14.69 16.32
CA LYS A 148 16.48 14.66 15.35
C LYS A 148 16.36 13.40 14.49
N PHE A 149 16.51 13.59 13.18
CA PHE A 149 16.53 12.46 12.25
C PHE A 149 17.62 11.47 12.63
N GLN A 150 17.24 10.22 12.88
CA GLN A 150 18.19 9.13 13.07
C GLN A 150 18.12 8.22 11.84
N PRO A 151 19.20 8.13 11.03
CA PRO A 151 19.26 7.20 9.93
C PRO A 151 19.08 5.78 10.45
N ARG A 152 18.05 5.09 9.95
CA ARG A 152 17.79 3.68 10.28
C ARG A 152 18.48 2.73 9.35
N THR A 153 19.01 3.25 8.25
CA THR A 153 19.81 2.52 7.29
C THR A 153 21.28 2.88 7.52
N LYS A 154 22.12 1.86 7.65
CA LYS A 154 23.57 1.98 7.75
C LYS A 154 24.18 1.14 6.65
N SER A 155 25.08 1.75 5.87
CA SER A 155 25.87 1.05 4.86
C SER A 155 27.32 1.09 5.29
N SER A 156 27.94 -0.08 5.50
CA SER A 156 29.34 -0.21 5.90
C SER A 156 29.91 -1.49 5.30
N GLU A 157 31.11 -1.39 4.70
CA GLU A 157 31.86 -2.56 4.18
C GLU A 157 31.04 -3.43 3.20
N GLY A 158 30.15 -2.81 2.41
CA GLY A 158 29.29 -3.53 1.44
C GLY A 158 28.05 -4.19 2.05
N ILE A 159 27.85 -4.05 3.36
CA ILE A 159 26.66 -4.52 4.09
C ILE A 159 25.72 -3.33 4.33
N VAL A 160 24.47 -3.47 3.89
CA VAL A 160 23.40 -2.52 4.20
C VAL A 160 22.53 -3.11 5.29
N ARG A 161 22.42 -2.44 6.43
CA ARG A 161 21.53 -2.78 7.54
C ARG A 161 20.41 -1.77 7.66
N ARG A 162 19.18 -2.22 7.85
CA ARG A 162 18.03 -1.34 8.06
C ARG A 162 17.12 -1.83 9.18
N LYS A 163 16.82 -0.92 10.11
CA LYS A 163 15.95 -1.20 11.26
C LYS A 163 14.49 -0.82 11.02
N ILE A 164 13.59 -1.69 11.47
CA ILE A 164 12.17 -1.45 11.70
C ILE A 164 11.99 -1.34 13.21
N LEU A 165 11.32 -0.27 13.68
CA LEU A 165 11.05 -0.01 15.09
C LEU A 165 9.55 -0.08 15.33
N GLY A 166 9.14 -0.48 16.53
CA GLY A 166 7.73 -0.60 16.91
C GLY A 166 7.00 -1.72 16.16
N ALA A 167 7.72 -2.78 15.82
CA ALA A 167 7.14 -4.02 15.33
C ALA A 167 6.38 -4.71 16.47
N VAL A 168 5.28 -5.41 16.18
CA VAL A 168 4.53 -6.14 17.22
C VAL A 168 4.85 -7.64 17.11
N PRO A 169 5.26 -8.32 18.19
CA PRO A 169 5.50 -9.76 18.16
C PRO A 169 4.34 -10.54 17.55
N GLY A 170 4.66 -11.48 16.66
CA GLY A 170 3.70 -12.28 15.89
C GLY A 170 3.32 -11.71 14.53
N GLU A 171 3.58 -10.43 14.25
CA GLU A 171 3.35 -9.82 12.93
C GLU A 171 4.26 -10.42 11.85
N THR A 172 3.82 -10.37 10.60
CA THR A 172 4.68 -10.64 9.44
C THR A 172 5.65 -9.49 9.22
N VAL A 173 6.84 -9.79 8.70
CA VAL A 173 7.81 -8.81 8.17
C VAL A 173 7.79 -8.94 6.66
N SER A 174 7.47 -7.86 5.96
CA SER A 174 7.48 -7.85 4.49
C SER A 174 8.49 -6.87 3.89
N VAL A 175 9.11 -7.31 2.80
CA VAL A 175 10.06 -6.55 1.99
C VAL A 175 9.51 -6.46 0.59
N ASN A 176 9.19 -5.23 0.14
CA ASN A 176 8.55 -4.97 -1.15
C ASN A 176 7.27 -5.82 -1.40
N GLY A 177 6.54 -6.13 -0.33
CA GLY A 177 5.30 -6.92 -0.41
C GLY A 177 5.48 -8.43 -0.34
N ILE A 178 6.70 -8.95 -0.15
CA ILE A 178 6.96 -10.39 0.07
C ILE A 178 7.23 -10.62 1.56
N VAL A 179 6.58 -11.62 2.19
CA VAL A 179 6.82 -11.95 3.61
C VAL A 179 8.10 -12.74 3.76
N VAL A 180 9.04 -12.21 4.54
CA VAL A 180 10.38 -12.79 4.73
C VAL A 180 10.63 -13.30 6.13
N ALA A 181 9.84 -12.88 7.12
CA ALA A 181 10.01 -13.28 8.51
C ALA A 181 8.75 -13.02 9.34
N ARG A 182 8.75 -13.50 10.58
CA ARG A 182 7.75 -13.23 11.61
C ARG A 182 8.40 -12.54 12.80
N VAL A 183 7.85 -11.40 13.22
CA VAL A 183 8.39 -10.55 14.28
C VAL A 183 8.43 -11.32 15.61
N LEU A 184 9.57 -11.28 16.29
CA LEU A 184 9.76 -11.79 17.66
C LEU A 184 9.94 -10.64 18.66
N GLU A 185 10.57 -9.55 18.23
CA GLU A 185 10.95 -8.42 19.06
C GLU A 185 10.40 -7.09 18.49
N GLU A 186 10.35 -6.05 19.32
CA GLU A 186 9.85 -4.73 18.90
C GLU A 186 10.75 -4.03 17.86
N THR A 187 12.00 -4.47 17.76
CA THR A 187 12.97 -4.00 16.78
C THR A 187 13.41 -5.15 15.89
N VAL A 188 13.24 -4.98 14.58
CA VAL A 188 13.74 -5.92 13.57
C VAL A 188 14.85 -5.24 12.78
N GLU A 189 15.99 -5.90 12.62
CA GLU A 189 17.08 -5.42 11.77
C GLU A 189 17.26 -6.38 10.58
N ILE A 190 17.21 -5.83 9.37
CA ILE A 190 17.44 -6.60 8.14
C ILE A 190 18.82 -6.21 7.61
N ALA A 191 19.67 -7.20 7.30
CA ALA A 191 20.96 -7.00 6.67
C ALA A 191 20.98 -7.59 5.25
N ALA A 192 21.56 -6.86 4.32
CA ALA A 192 21.75 -7.31 2.95
C ALA A 192 23.18 -7.08 2.44
N ILE A 193 23.69 -8.04 1.66
CA ILE A 193 25.01 -8.00 1.03
C ILE A 193 24.82 -8.22 -0.47
N GLY A 194 25.32 -7.30 -1.30
CA GLY A 194 25.19 -7.41 -2.76
C GLY A 194 23.74 -7.49 -3.25
N GLY A 195 22.80 -6.92 -2.50
CA GLY A 195 21.37 -6.95 -2.80
C GLY A 195 20.61 -8.21 -2.37
N LYS A 196 21.25 -9.13 -1.65
CA LYS A 196 20.58 -10.30 -1.06
C LYS A 196 20.50 -10.14 0.45
N ILE A 197 19.33 -10.42 1.03
CA ILE A 197 19.16 -10.45 2.48
C ILE A 197 19.95 -11.63 3.03
N THR A 198 20.82 -11.37 4.00
CA THR A 198 21.68 -12.37 4.63
C THR A 198 21.26 -12.68 6.07
N GLU A 199 20.74 -11.68 6.78
CA GLU A 199 20.38 -11.79 8.20
C GLU A 199 19.11 -10.97 8.47
N ILE A 200 18.25 -11.49 9.36
CA ILE A 200 17.12 -10.77 9.92
C ILE A 200 17.12 -11.02 11.43
N ASP A 201 17.50 -10.01 12.21
CA ASP A 201 17.52 -10.04 13.67
C ASP A 201 16.18 -9.57 14.24
N GLY A 202 15.78 -10.12 15.39
CA GLY A 202 14.51 -9.80 16.05
C GLY A 202 13.27 -10.41 15.37
N ALA A 203 13.45 -11.33 14.41
CA ALA A 203 12.39 -12.03 13.71
C ALA A 203 12.79 -13.47 13.33
N GLU A 204 11.80 -14.37 13.24
CA GLU A 204 11.95 -15.73 12.73
C GLU A 204 11.87 -15.73 11.20
N VAL A 205 12.96 -16.12 10.52
CA VAL A 205 13.07 -16.08 9.06
C VAL A 205 12.16 -17.11 8.38
N LYS A 206 11.46 -16.68 7.33
CA LYS A 206 10.73 -17.54 6.38
C LYS A 206 11.57 -17.73 5.11
N ALA A 207 12.27 -18.87 5.03
CA ALA A 207 13.20 -19.18 3.93
C ALA A 207 12.58 -19.03 2.54
N HIS A 208 11.36 -19.53 2.35
CA HIS A 208 10.67 -19.47 1.06
C HIS A 208 10.43 -18.03 0.57
N GLY A 209 10.15 -17.08 1.47
CA GLY A 209 10.00 -15.67 1.11
C GLY A 209 11.31 -15.02 0.65
N LEU A 210 12.45 -15.46 1.20
CA LEU A 210 13.76 -15.01 0.74
C LEU A 210 14.11 -15.55 -0.65
N GLU A 211 13.64 -16.75 -1.01
CA GLU A 211 13.84 -17.35 -2.33
C GLU A 211 13.11 -16.57 -3.43
N LYS A 212 11.92 -16.02 -3.12
CA LYS A 212 11.13 -15.16 -4.02
C LYS A 212 11.82 -13.80 -4.29
N LEU A 213 12.80 -13.41 -3.45
CA LEU A 213 13.52 -12.14 -3.59
C LEU A 213 14.81 -12.31 -4.39
N SER A 214 14.92 -11.59 -5.51
CA SER A 214 16.11 -11.61 -6.36
C SER A 214 17.16 -10.60 -5.91
N PHE A 215 16.98 -9.33 -6.27
CA PHE A 215 17.83 -8.22 -5.90
C PHE A 215 17.02 -7.17 -5.14
N ILE A 216 17.54 -6.75 -3.99
CA ILE A 216 16.90 -5.76 -3.12
C ILE A 216 17.90 -4.65 -2.80
N ASP A 217 17.54 -3.44 -3.20
CA ASP A 217 18.14 -2.25 -2.61
C ASP A 217 17.43 -1.92 -1.29
N LEU A 218 18.06 -2.31 -0.17
CA LEU A 218 17.47 -2.13 1.16
C LEU A 218 17.31 -0.65 1.56
N GLU A 219 18.05 0.27 0.93
CA GLU A 219 17.92 1.71 1.19
C GLU A 219 16.56 2.25 0.69
N THR A 220 16.11 1.74 -0.46
CA THR A 220 14.88 2.18 -1.12
C THR A 220 13.70 1.25 -0.85
N ALA A 221 13.94 0.00 -0.47
CA ALA A 221 12.92 -1.01 -0.21
C ALA A 221 11.78 -0.53 0.70
N ILE A 222 10.59 -1.06 0.47
CA ILE A 222 9.44 -0.88 1.33
C ILE A 222 9.50 -1.97 2.40
N LEU A 223 9.75 -1.57 3.64
CA LEU A 223 9.76 -2.44 4.80
C LEU A 223 8.51 -2.18 5.62
N ARG A 224 7.77 -3.24 5.96
CA ARG A 224 6.54 -3.13 6.76
C ARG A 224 6.44 -4.31 7.73
N THR A 225 5.67 -4.11 8.80
CA THR A 225 5.23 -5.19 9.67
C THR A 225 3.72 -5.19 9.88
N GLY A 226 3.17 -6.38 9.98
CA GLY A 226 1.74 -6.62 10.16
C GLY A 226 0.94 -6.42 8.88
N ASP A 227 -0.38 -6.41 9.05
CA ASP A 227 -1.35 -6.33 7.95
C ASP A 227 -1.22 -5.01 7.16
N ILE A 228 -1.42 -5.11 5.84
CA ILE A 228 -1.49 -3.97 4.92
C ILE A 228 -2.71 -3.08 5.18
N ARG A 229 -3.75 -3.59 5.87
CA ARG A 229 -4.89 -2.84 6.40
C ARG A 229 -5.40 -3.48 7.69
N ARG A 230 -5.19 -2.82 8.83
CA ARG A 230 -5.56 -3.38 10.16
C ARG A 230 -7.04 -3.25 10.53
N THR A 231 -7.78 -2.42 9.79
CA THR A 231 -9.16 -2.03 10.06
C THR A 231 -10.16 -2.79 9.19
N GLU A 232 -11.37 -3.04 9.71
CA GLU A 232 -12.47 -3.61 8.93
C GLU A 232 -13.35 -2.50 8.38
N ASN A 233 -13.83 -2.68 7.16
CA ASN A 233 -14.88 -1.86 6.59
C ASN A 233 -15.71 -2.70 5.62
N VAL A 234 -16.97 -2.29 5.41
CA VAL A 234 -17.84 -2.95 4.43
C VAL A 234 -17.37 -2.52 3.03
N PRO A 235 -17.01 -3.47 2.15
CA PRO A 235 -16.56 -3.12 0.81
C PRO A 235 -17.62 -2.34 0.03
N ARG A 236 -17.24 -1.20 -0.54
CA ARG A 236 -18.11 -0.45 -1.47
C ARG A 236 -17.65 -0.68 -2.91
N SER A 237 -18.57 -1.07 -3.79
CA SER A 237 -18.25 -1.21 -5.21
C SER A 237 -18.50 0.10 -5.97
N ILE A 238 -17.52 0.51 -6.77
CA ILE A 238 -17.62 1.60 -7.73
C ILE A 238 -17.79 1.09 -9.17
N CYS A 239 -17.95 -0.23 -9.35
CA CYS A 239 -18.19 -0.96 -10.60
C CYS A 239 -17.52 -0.37 -11.84
N SER A 240 -16.44 -1.00 -12.31
CA SER A 240 -15.85 -0.72 -13.60
C SER A 240 -16.23 -1.78 -14.62
N ARG A 241 -16.77 -1.38 -15.78
CA ARG A 241 -17.01 -2.30 -16.89
C ARG A 241 -15.81 -2.30 -17.82
N GLY A 242 -15.26 -3.48 -18.06
CA GLY A 242 -14.15 -3.68 -18.97
C GLY A 242 -14.49 -4.64 -20.11
N ILE A 243 -13.56 -4.74 -21.05
CA ILE A 243 -13.64 -5.61 -22.23
C ILE A 243 -12.39 -6.49 -22.38
N ASP A 244 -11.35 -6.24 -21.60
CA ASP A 244 -10.07 -6.96 -21.69
C ASP A 244 -9.94 -8.00 -20.58
N ALA A 245 -9.02 -8.95 -20.73
CA ALA A 245 -8.46 -9.68 -19.60
C ALA A 245 -7.09 -9.08 -19.25
N ALA A 246 -6.81 -8.96 -17.96
CA ALA A 246 -5.50 -8.53 -17.45
C ALA A 246 -4.84 -9.65 -16.66
N LEU A 247 -3.51 -9.70 -16.67
CA LEU A 247 -2.69 -10.58 -15.82
C LEU A 247 -2.05 -9.75 -14.71
N ILE A 248 -2.19 -10.22 -13.47
CA ILE A 248 -1.46 -9.68 -12.32
C ILE A 248 -0.62 -10.80 -11.71
N ASP A 249 0.68 -10.64 -11.84
CA ASP A 249 1.68 -11.61 -11.40
C ASP A 249 2.58 -10.91 -10.37
N HIS A 250 2.45 -11.31 -9.09
CA HIS A 250 3.24 -10.76 -7.97
C HIS A 250 3.21 -9.23 -7.81
N ALA A 251 2.16 -8.56 -8.30
CA ALA A 251 2.03 -7.11 -8.32
C ALA A 251 0.69 -6.62 -7.72
N ALA A 252 0.28 -7.20 -6.59
CA ALA A 252 -1.04 -6.96 -6.01
C ALA A 252 -1.33 -5.48 -5.68
N GLU A 253 -0.31 -4.72 -5.29
CA GLU A 253 -0.46 -3.28 -5.02
C GLU A 253 -0.73 -2.42 -6.26
N GLU A 254 -0.61 -2.99 -7.46
CA GLU A 254 -0.84 -2.33 -8.76
C GLU A 254 -2.18 -2.75 -9.39
N THR A 255 -3.01 -3.45 -8.62
CA THR A 255 -4.29 -3.99 -9.10
C THR A 255 -5.22 -2.91 -9.65
N PHE A 256 -5.29 -1.72 -9.05
CA PHE A 256 -6.14 -0.64 -9.58
C PHE A 256 -5.73 -0.20 -10.99
N GLU A 257 -4.43 -0.15 -11.23
CA GLU A 257 -3.83 0.30 -12.48
C GLU A 257 -3.95 -0.81 -13.53
N ASN A 258 -3.64 -2.05 -13.15
CA ASN A 258 -3.63 -3.20 -14.04
C ASN A 258 -5.05 -3.68 -14.40
N ALA A 259 -6.01 -3.58 -13.49
CA ALA A 259 -7.40 -3.98 -13.74
C ALA A 259 -8.23 -2.94 -14.50
N LYS A 260 -7.68 -1.75 -14.79
CA LYS A 260 -8.44 -0.66 -15.42
C LYS A 260 -8.97 -1.07 -16.80
N GLY A 261 -10.29 -1.21 -16.94
CA GLY A 261 -10.92 -1.64 -18.20
C GLY A 261 -10.84 -3.15 -18.45
N ALA A 262 -10.46 -3.94 -17.44
CA ALA A 262 -10.54 -5.38 -17.48
C ALA A 262 -11.97 -5.85 -17.16
N MET A 263 -12.47 -6.77 -17.97
CA MET A 263 -13.65 -7.59 -17.70
C MET A 263 -13.34 -8.66 -16.65
N VAL A 264 -12.11 -9.20 -16.68
CA VAL A 264 -11.66 -10.25 -15.78
C VAL A 264 -10.14 -10.12 -15.56
N VAL A 265 -9.67 -10.51 -14.38
CA VAL A 265 -8.25 -10.47 -14.03
C VAL A 265 -7.74 -11.87 -13.71
N ILE A 266 -6.69 -12.33 -14.37
CA ILE A 266 -5.97 -13.54 -13.95
C ILE A 266 -4.92 -13.12 -12.91
N THR A 267 -4.93 -13.75 -11.74
CA THR A 267 -3.94 -13.50 -10.67
C THR A 267 -3.08 -14.74 -10.46
N VAL A 268 -1.79 -14.53 -10.16
CA VAL A 268 -0.84 -15.61 -9.86
C VAL A 268 -0.26 -15.40 -8.46
N GLY A 269 -0.35 -16.44 -7.64
CA GLY A 269 0.11 -16.47 -6.26
C GLY A 269 -0.99 -16.22 -5.25
N ASP A 270 -0.88 -16.85 -4.09
CA ASP A 270 -1.87 -16.84 -3.01
C ASP A 270 -2.10 -15.42 -2.47
N ASP A 271 -1.05 -14.74 -2.00
CA ASP A 271 -1.17 -13.37 -1.47
C ASP A 271 -1.58 -12.36 -2.55
N THR A 272 -1.09 -12.54 -3.77
CA THR A 272 -1.48 -11.69 -4.90
C THR A 272 -2.97 -11.83 -5.17
N THR A 273 -3.47 -13.07 -5.23
CA THR A 273 -4.90 -13.36 -5.45
C THR A 273 -5.75 -12.81 -4.32
N ALA A 274 -5.32 -12.97 -3.07
CA ALA A 274 -6.04 -12.50 -1.90
C ALA A 274 -6.15 -10.95 -1.88
N ILE A 275 -5.02 -10.24 -2.03
CA ILE A 275 -4.97 -8.78 -2.01
C ILE A 275 -5.66 -8.18 -3.25
N ALA A 276 -5.40 -8.74 -4.44
CA ALA A 276 -6.04 -8.28 -5.67
C ALA A 276 -7.54 -8.53 -5.61
N GLY A 277 -8.01 -9.67 -5.07
CA GLY A 277 -9.43 -9.96 -4.88
C GLY A 277 -10.13 -8.90 -4.02
N ASP A 278 -9.50 -8.50 -2.91
CA ASP A 278 -10.05 -7.45 -2.06
C ASP A 278 -10.20 -6.12 -2.82
N ILE A 279 -9.19 -5.73 -3.59
CA ILE A 279 -9.24 -4.53 -4.45
C ILE A 279 -10.30 -4.67 -5.54
N LEU A 280 -10.34 -5.81 -6.23
CA LEU A 280 -11.22 -6.09 -7.36
C LEU A 280 -12.69 -6.14 -6.94
N THR A 281 -12.98 -6.47 -5.68
CA THR A 281 -14.34 -6.42 -5.13
C THR A 281 -14.91 -5.00 -5.22
N ARG A 282 -14.09 -3.97 -4.96
CA ARG A 282 -14.48 -2.57 -5.15
C ARG A 282 -14.60 -2.17 -6.61
N LEU A 283 -13.86 -2.82 -7.50
CA LEU A 283 -13.99 -2.60 -8.95
C LEU A 283 -15.15 -3.40 -9.57
N GLY A 284 -15.72 -4.36 -8.84
CA GLY A 284 -16.72 -5.28 -9.38
C GLY A 284 -16.20 -6.12 -10.54
N THR A 285 -14.89 -6.40 -10.55
CA THR A 285 -14.22 -7.13 -11.63
C THR A 285 -13.89 -8.53 -11.14
N PRO A 286 -14.44 -9.60 -11.73
CA PRO A 286 -14.11 -10.97 -11.32
C PRO A 286 -12.65 -11.32 -11.60
N LEU A 287 -12.14 -12.31 -10.87
CA LEU A 287 -10.80 -12.83 -11.07
C LEU A 287 -10.77 -14.33 -11.34
N VAL A 288 -9.71 -14.78 -12.01
CA VAL A 288 -9.31 -16.18 -12.11
C VAL A 288 -7.96 -16.32 -11.42
N GLY A 289 -7.96 -16.80 -10.17
CA GLY A 289 -6.75 -16.93 -9.37
C GLY A 289 -6.05 -18.26 -9.60
N ILE A 290 -4.72 -18.25 -9.67
CA ILE A 290 -3.88 -19.45 -9.73
C ILE A 290 -3.07 -19.46 -8.44
N VAL A 291 -3.33 -20.44 -7.58
CA VAL A 291 -2.80 -20.54 -6.22
C VAL A 291 -2.26 -21.94 -5.95
N ASP A 292 -1.30 -22.08 -5.04
CA ASP A 292 -0.71 -23.37 -4.67
C ASP A 292 -0.97 -23.77 -3.20
N GLY A 293 -1.62 -22.88 -2.44
CA GLY A 293 -2.03 -23.08 -1.06
C GLY A 293 -1.02 -22.55 -0.02
N ASP A 294 -0.06 -21.70 -0.40
CA ASP A 294 1.02 -21.20 0.46
C ASP A 294 0.78 -19.83 1.15
N LEU A 295 -0.47 -19.34 1.21
CA LEU A 295 -0.86 -18.02 1.71
C LEU A 295 -0.05 -17.47 2.94
N ASP A 296 0.59 -16.31 2.76
CA ASP A 296 1.40 -15.65 3.81
C ASP A 296 0.59 -14.80 4.80
N TYR A 297 -0.70 -14.58 4.50
CA TYR A 297 -1.62 -13.74 5.27
C TYR A 297 -1.13 -12.29 5.40
N LEU A 298 -0.59 -11.71 4.33
CA LEU A 298 -0.30 -10.27 4.25
C LEU A 298 -1.53 -9.39 4.45
N CYS A 299 -2.69 -9.94 4.09
CA CYS A 299 -4.01 -9.39 4.36
C CYS A 299 -4.85 -10.50 4.97
N HIS A 300 -5.22 -10.38 6.24
CA HIS A 300 -6.00 -11.42 6.92
C HIS A 300 -7.47 -11.43 6.47
N ARG A 301 -7.91 -10.38 5.80
CA ARG A 301 -9.31 -10.12 5.48
C ARG A 301 -9.44 -9.77 4.03
N THR A 302 -9.78 -10.77 3.23
CA THR A 302 -9.90 -10.63 1.79
C THR A 302 -11.30 -10.98 1.35
N ALA A 303 -11.84 -10.14 0.47
CA ALA A 303 -13.06 -10.44 -0.26
C ALA A 303 -12.69 -10.98 -1.63
N THR A 304 -13.52 -11.87 -2.16
CA THR A 304 -13.41 -12.35 -3.53
C THR A 304 -14.63 -11.83 -4.29
N PRO A 305 -14.45 -11.17 -5.45
CA PRO A 305 -15.58 -10.64 -6.22
C PRO A 305 -16.51 -11.76 -6.71
N ASP A 306 -17.81 -11.51 -6.75
CA ASP A 306 -18.79 -12.43 -7.34
C ASP A 306 -18.41 -12.81 -8.78
N GLY A 307 -18.58 -14.08 -9.15
CA GLY A 307 -18.22 -14.62 -10.47
C GLY A 307 -16.73 -14.94 -10.64
N SER A 308 -15.95 -14.84 -9.57
CA SER A 308 -14.54 -15.22 -9.57
C SER A 308 -14.35 -16.73 -9.41
N ILE A 309 -13.20 -17.21 -9.87
CA ILE A 309 -12.81 -18.62 -9.84
C ILE A 309 -11.39 -18.70 -9.31
N ILE A 310 -11.13 -19.55 -8.33
CA ILE A 310 -9.78 -19.84 -7.83
C ILE A 310 -9.42 -21.26 -8.25
N ILE A 311 -8.31 -21.40 -8.97
CA ILE A 311 -7.74 -22.65 -9.44
C ILE A 311 -6.56 -22.98 -8.54
N GLU A 312 -6.69 -24.06 -7.78
CA GLU A 312 -5.60 -24.59 -6.97
C GLU A 312 -4.76 -25.54 -7.82
N VAL A 313 -3.45 -25.30 -7.84
CA VAL A 313 -2.44 -26.15 -8.48
C VAL A 313 -1.61 -26.87 -7.42
N ARG A 314 -0.71 -27.74 -7.87
CA ARG A 314 0.23 -28.43 -6.98
C ARG A 314 1.12 -27.42 -6.23
N PRO A 315 1.46 -27.66 -4.95
CA PRO A 315 2.38 -26.83 -4.18
C PRO A 315 3.66 -26.51 -4.95
N GLY A 316 4.04 -25.24 -4.99
CA GLY A 316 5.18 -24.66 -5.69
C GLY A 316 5.03 -24.55 -7.21
N CYS A 317 3.82 -24.69 -7.76
CA CYS A 317 3.59 -24.70 -9.22
C CYS A 317 2.78 -23.51 -9.74
N ASP A 318 2.27 -22.63 -8.89
CA ASP A 318 1.55 -21.40 -9.27
C ASP A 318 2.41 -20.50 -10.17
N ASP A 319 3.67 -20.26 -9.81
CA ASP A 319 4.65 -19.50 -10.58
C ASP A 319 4.90 -20.12 -11.97
N VAL A 320 4.99 -21.44 -12.03
CA VAL A 320 5.26 -22.19 -13.25
C VAL A 320 4.06 -22.11 -14.20
N VAL A 321 2.86 -22.34 -13.66
CA VAL A 321 1.61 -22.26 -14.41
C VAL A 321 1.34 -20.82 -14.84
N GLY A 322 1.55 -19.84 -13.95
CA GLY A 322 1.40 -18.41 -14.23
C GLY A 322 2.30 -17.94 -15.37
N ARG A 323 3.57 -18.35 -15.37
CA ARG A 323 4.50 -18.06 -16.49
C ARG A 323 3.99 -18.63 -17.81
N ARG A 324 3.52 -19.87 -17.82
CA ARG A 324 2.97 -20.51 -19.02
C ARG A 324 1.67 -19.83 -19.47
N VAL A 325 0.82 -19.40 -18.55
CA VAL A 325 -0.36 -18.58 -18.86
C VAL A 325 0.04 -17.28 -19.54
N ARG A 326 1.06 -16.59 -19.03
CA ARG A 326 1.58 -15.37 -19.67
C ARG A 326 2.05 -15.63 -21.10
N GLU A 327 2.80 -16.70 -21.33
CA GLU A 327 3.34 -17.05 -22.65
C GLU A 327 2.27 -17.54 -23.63
N GLU A 328 1.41 -18.47 -23.19
CA GLU A 328 0.47 -19.17 -24.05
C GLU A 328 -0.83 -18.38 -24.29
N ILE A 329 -1.38 -17.74 -23.25
CA ILE A 329 -2.64 -16.98 -23.31
C ILE A 329 -2.36 -15.51 -23.64
N PHE A 330 -1.46 -14.87 -22.89
CA PHE A 330 -1.19 -13.43 -23.06
C PHE A 330 -0.09 -13.10 -24.08
N LYS A 331 0.56 -14.11 -24.68
CA LYS A 331 1.62 -13.94 -25.68
C LYS A 331 2.77 -13.05 -25.19
N GLY A 332 3.12 -13.18 -23.91
CA GLY A 332 4.16 -12.40 -23.25
C GLY A 332 3.72 -11.01 -22.77
N ASN A 333 2.49 -10.57 -23.06
CA ASN A 333 1.93 -9.32 -22.55
C ASN A 333 1.22 -9.54 -21.20
N ASP A 334 0.63 -8.46 -20.67
CA ASP A 334 -0.18 -8.50 -19.44
C ASP A 334 -1.66 -8.24 -19.71
N ARG A 335 -2.04 -8.11 -20.99
CA ARG A 335 -3.42 -7.87 -21.43
C ARG A 335 -3.75 -8.54 -22.75
N ILE A 336 -5.01 -8.96 -22.87
CA ILE A 336 -5.62 -9.44 -24.12
C ILE A 336 -7.07 -8.94 -24.23
N SER A 337 -7.58 -8.81 -25.45
CA SER A 337 -9.00 -8.55 -25.68
C SER A 337 -9.84 -9.80 -25.35
N MET A 338 -11.02 -9.61 -24.77
CA MET A 338 -12.02 -10.66 -24.57
C MET A 338 -13.10 -10.67 -25.66
N ASP A 339 -12.85 -10.04 -26.81
CA ASP A 339 -13.80 -10.03 -27.92
C ASP A 339 -14.13 -11.47 -28.36
N GLY A 340 -15.40 -11.85 -28.19
CA GLY A 340 -15.91 -13.19 -28.52
C GLY A 340 -15.48 -14.30 -27.54
N LEU A 341 -14.91 -13.94 -26.38
CA LEU A 341 -14.54 -14.86 -25.31
C LEU A 341 -15.37 -14.59 -24.05
N VAL A 342 -15.65 -15.64 -23.31
CA VAL A 342 -16.22 -15.55 -21.95
C VAL A 342 -15.18 -15.97 -20.91
N ILE A 343 -15.43 -15.64 -19.63
CA ILE A 343 -14.53 -16.00 -18.53
C ILE A 343 -14.25 -17.51 -18.49
N GLU A 344 -15.25 -18.34 -18.76
CA GLU A 344 -15.11 -19.79 -18.78
C GLU A 344 -14.11 -20.28 -19.86
N ASP A 345 -13.96 -19.56 -20.97
CA ASP A 345 -12.95 -19.89 -21.99
C ASP A 345 -11.53 -19.72 -21.44
N LEU A 346 -11.30 -18.67 -20.64
CA LEU A 346 -10.01 -18.46 -19.97
C LEU A 346 -9.76 -19.53 -18.93
N VAL A 347 -10.74 -19.84 -18.10
CA VAL A 347 -10.65 -20.89 -17.06
C VAL A 347 -10.24 -22.21 -17.69
N ASN A 348 -10.91 -22.61 -18.78
CA ASN A 348 -10.59 -23.84 -19.49
C ASN A 348 -9.18 -23.84 -20.08
N ARG A 349 -8.71 -22.69 -20.60
CA ARG A 349 -7.32 -22.55 -21.08
C ARG A 349 -6.32 -22.66 -19.94
N VAL A 350 -6.56 -21.99 -18.81
CA VAL A 350 -5.69 -22.06 -17.62
C VAL A 350 -5.63 -23.49 -17.09
N LYS A 351 -6.76 -24.19 -16.98
CA LYS A 351 -6.81 -25.60 -16.58
C LYS A 351 -6.05 -26.52 -17.54
N LYS A 352 -6.17 -26.28 -18.84
CA LYS A 352 -5.40 -27.01 -19.86
C LYS A 352 -3.89 -26.78 -19.72
N ILE A 353 -3.47 -25.56 -19.39
CA ILE A 353 -2.07 -25.23 -19.12
C ILE A 353 -1.60 -25.92 -17.84
N ALA A 354 -2.38 -25.86 -16.76
CA ALA A 354 -2.08 -26.52 -15.50
C ALA A 354 -1.92 -28.03 -15.67
N GLY A 355 -2.74 -28.68 -16.52
CA GLY A 355 -2.59 -30.10 -16.85
C GLY A 355 -2.60 -30.98 -15.59
N ASP A 356 -1.56 -31.77 -15.40
CA ASP A 356 -1.41 -32.67 -14.25
C ASP A 356 -1.14 -31.94 -12.91
N ASP A 357 -0.85 -30.64 -12.96
CA ASP A 357 -0.67 -29.81 -11.75
C ASP A 357 -2.01 -29.28 -11.22
N PHE A 358 -3.10 -29.33 -11.99
CA PHE A 358 -4.43 -28.94 -11.53
C PHE A 358 -4.92 -29.83 -10.37
N ARG A 359 -5.41 -29.22 -9.29
CA ARG A 359 -5.97 -29.93 -8.14
C ARG A 359 -7.46 -29.71 -7.96
N SER A 360 -7.88 -28.46 -7.87
CA SER A 360 -9.24 -28.09 -7.54
C SER A 360 -9.64 -26.76 -8.18
N GLU A 361 -10.94 -26.49 -8.23
CA GLU A 361 -11.45 -25.15 -8.51
C GLU A 361 -12.52 -24.78 -7.49
N GLN A 362 -12.52 -23.52 -7.07
CA GLN A 362 -13.54 -22.92 -6.22
C GLN A 362 -14.17 -21.75 -6.95
N ARG A 363 -15.50 -21.63 -6.86
CA ARG A 363 -16.28 -20.57 -7.52
C ARG A 363 -16.98 -19.72 -6.46
N PHE A 364 -17.07 -18.42 -6.71
CA PHE A 364 -17.60 -17.41 -5.79
C PHE A 364 -18.83 -16.72 -6.38
#